data_AF-A0A0N4Z977-F1
#
_entry.id   AF-A0A0N4Z977-F1
#
_cell.length_a   1.000
_cell.length_b   1.000
_cell.length_c   1.000
_cell.angle_alpha   90.00
_cell.angle_beta   90.00
_cell.angle_gamma   90.00
#
_symmetry.space_group_name_H-M   'P 1'
#
loop_
_entity.id
_entity.type
_entity.pdbx_description
1 polymer ?
#
loop_
_entity_poly.entity_id
_entity_poly.type
_entity_poly.pdbx_seq_one_letter_code
_entity_poly.pdbx_strand_id
1 'polypeptide(L)'
;MGARCTSVVAVIIALIFIIISTALFFIGFTDFKPENIKDIGDLKTVVDAKPELRKLPIIDVEKFLDDNKKNNFKIQYPNKTLITKGSIYTYPQCQYLELSMSELKDEEKLKGLKPNLDEKNKIQIMLQKKPGDGDLFDFCADNSKLTMIKFGFMGAFAVSIVMLLVVSLLTLAVIFGCCAKFNLPMVIVIIAFIAFFSAGGGLGAFVYGTVNYYVLRGLESKEIAKEYGFPEQGNNLFYLGGCIAALSSTLVFAILMTISCSQRRREIIDDASVGGRPPRR
;
A
#
# COMPACT_ATOMS: atom_id res chain seq x y z
N MET A 1 12.86 23.85 28.78
CA MET A 1 12.58 22.40 28.69
C MET A 1 13.90 21.69 28.50
N GLY A 2 14.22 20.70 29.33
CA GLY A 2 15.43 19.88 29.17
C GLY A 2 15.24 18.75 28.15
N ALA A 3 16.36 18.14 27.71
CA ALA A 3 16.35 17.12 26.65
C ALA A 3 15.42 15.94 26.95
N ARG A 4 15.23 15.60 28.24
CA ARG A 4 14.32 14.55 28.70
C ARG A 4 12.85 14.87 28.40
N CYS A 5 12.37 16.08 28.67
CA CYS A 5 10.97 16.45 28.41
C CYS A 5 10.66 16.43 26.91
N THR A 6 11.57 16.98 26.08
CA THR A 6 11.41 16.98 24.62
C THR A 6 11.45 15.56 24.04
N SER A 7 12.29 14.67 24.59
CA SER A 7 12.34 13.25 24.20
C SER A 7 11.06 12.50 24.56
N VAL A 8 10.47 12.75 25.73
CA VAL A 8 9.18 12.14 26.14
C VAL A 8 8.06 12.56 25.20
N VAL A 9 7.96 13.86 24.89
CA VAL A 9 6.95 14.37 23.94
C VAL A 9 7.13 13.75 22.55
N ALA A 10 8.38 13.63 22.08
CA ALA A 10 8.68 13.01 20.79
C ALA A 10 8.22 11.55 20.72
N VAL A 11 8.45 10.77 21.78
CA VAL A 11 8.04 9.35 21.85
C VAL A 11 6.52 9.22 21.86
N ILE A 12 5.81 10.03 22.65
CA ILE A 12 4.33 9.97 22.71
C ILE A 12 3.73 10.26 21.34
N ILE A 13 4.19 11.32 20.67
CA ILE A 13 3.70 11.70 19.34
C ILE A 13 4.00 10.58 18.33
N ALA A 14 5.23 10.05 18.29
CA ALA A 14 5.57 8.98 17.37
C ALA A 14 4.75 7.71 17.61
N LEU A 15 4.51 7.30 18.86
CA LEU A 15 3.69 6.13 19.16
C LEU A 15 2.26 6.30 18.64
N ILE A 16 1.65 7.47 18.81
CA ILE A 16 0.30 7.77 18.28
C ILE A 16 0.29 7.60 16.76
N PHE A 17 1.24 8.22 16.05
CA PHE A 17 1.28 8.12 14.59
C PHE A 17 1.63 6.73 14.08
N ILE A 18 2.47 5.96 14.80
CA ILE A 18 2.76 4.55 14.47
C ILE A 18 1.49 3.71 14.59
N ILE A 19 0.72 3.88 15.67
CA ILE A 19 -0.54 3.17 15.88
C ILE A 19 -1.52 3.52 14.77
N ILE A 20 -1.72 4.82 14.48
CA ILE A 20 -2.61 5.28 13.40
C ILE A 20 -2.15 4.73 12.05
N SER A 21 -0.86 4.83 11.72
CA SER A 21 -0.31 4.35 10.45
C SER A 21 -0.49 2.84 10.28
N THR A 22 -0.18 2.08 11.34
CA THR A 22 -0.32 0.62 11.35
C THR A 22 -1.79 0.21 11.24
N ALA A 23 -2.68 0.86 12.00
CA ALA A 23 -4.11 0.62 11.93
C ALA A 23 -4.66 0.94 10.54
N LEU A 24 -4.31 2.10 9.96
CA LEU A 24 -4.71 2.47 8.59
C LEU A 24 -4.15 1.51 7.54
N PHE A 25 -2.94 0.99 7.74
CA PHE A 25 -2.36 -0.01 6.85
C PHE A 25 -3.14 -1.33 6.94
N PHE A 26 -3.44 -1.84 8.14
CA PHE A 26 -4.26 -3.05 8.30
C PHE A 26 -5.71 -2.85 7.83
N ILE A 27 -6.33 -1.70 8.10
CA ILE A 27 -7.64 -1.35 7.54
C ILE A 27 -7.56 -1.29 6.02
N GLY A 28 -6.51 -0.69 5.45
CA GLY A 28 -6.30 -0.71 4.00
C GLY A 28 -6.13 -2.11 3.43
N PHE A 29 -5.60 -3.04 4.22
CA PHE A 29 -5.46 -4.45 3.88
C PHE A 29 -6.79 -5.21 3.99
N THR A 30 -7.67 -4.86 4.94
CA THR A 30 -8.95 -5.54 5.19
C THR A 30 -10.14 -4.93 4.46
N ASP A 31 -10.29 -3.59 4.45
CA ASP A 31 -11.45 -2.87 3.90
C ASP A 31 -11.32 -2.58 2.39
N PHE A 32 -10.09 -2.58 1.87
CA PHE A 32 -9.83 -2.16 0.50
C PHE A 32 -9.03 -3.23 -0.24
N LYS A 33 -9.60 -4.45 -0.28
CA LYS A 33 -9.62 -5.42 -1.38
C LYS A 33 -9.80 -6.82 -0.82
N PRO A 34 -10.54 -7.71 -1.51
CA PRO A 34 -10.23 -9.13 -1.44
C PRO A 34 -8.83 -9.34 -2.04
N GLU A 35 -7.78 -9.17 -1.25
CA GLU A 35 -6.49 -9.79 -1.56
C GLU A 35 -6.62 -11.31 -1.45
N ASN A 36 -7.64 -11.77 -0.71
CA ASN A 36 -8.09 -13.15 -0.66
C ASN A 36 -9.52 -13.29 -1.18
N ILE A 37 -9.72 -14.36 -1.93
CA ILE A 37 -10.99 -14.79 -2.49
C ILE A 37 -12.08 -14.92 -1.40
N LYS A 38 -11.72 -15.19 -0.14
CA LYS A 38 -12.65 -15.27 0.99
C LYS A 38 -13.38 -13.96 1.29
N ASP A 39 -12.81 -12.80 0.95
CA ASP A 39 -13.43 -11.49 1.22
C ASP A 39 -14.43 -11.09 0.11
N ILE A 40 -14.51 -11.85 -0.99
CA ILE A 40 -15.63 -11.79 -1.95
C ILE A 40 -16.90 -12.38 -1.31
N GLY A 41 -16.79 -13.22 -0.28
CA GLY A 41 -17.94 -13.65 0.53
C GLY A 41 -18.63 -12.48 1.25
N ASP A 42 -17.88 -11.40 1.51
CA ASP A 42 -18.37 -10.12 2.05
C ASP A 42 -18.69 -9.09 0.94
N LEU A 43 -18.88 -9.52 -0.32
CA LEU A 43 -19.44 -8.63 -1.35
C LEU A 43 -20.76 -8.01 -0.93
N LYS A 44 -21.48 -8.65 0.00
CA LYS A 44 -22.71 -8.15 0.60
C LYS A 44 -22.52 -6.75 1.20
N THR A 45 -21.46 -6.52 1.99
CA THR A 45 -21.15 -5.21 2.59
C THR A 45 -20.71 -4.18 1.54
N VAL A 46 -20.04 -4.62 0.47
CA VAL A 46 -19.64 -3.75 -0.65
C VAL A 46 -20.83 -3.41 -1.55
N VAL A 47 -21.80 -4.29 -1.75
CA VAL A 47 -23.01 -4.03 -2.56
C VAL A 47 -24.04 -3.23 -1.74
N ASP A 48 -24.18 -3.51 -0.44
CA ASP A 48 -25.10 -2.82 0.49
C ASP A 48 -24.71 -1.38 0.78
N ALA A 49 -23.41 -1.04 0.75
CA ALA A 49 -22.94 0.32 1.01
C ALA A 49 -23.29 1.34 -0.11
N LYS A 50 -24.05 0.94 -1.16
CA LYS A 50 -24.28 1.73 -2.38
C LYS A 50 -23.01 2.37 -2.99
N PRO A 51 -21.81 1.77 -2.96
CA PRO A 51 -20.79 2.21 -3.89
C PRO A 51 -21.30 1.82 -5.27
N GLU A 52 -21.36 2.77 -6.18
CA GLU A 52 -21.64 2.47 -7.57
C GLU A 52 -20.73 1.30 -7.99
N LEU A 53 -21.29 0.15 -8.37
CA LEU A 53 -20.52 -1.02 -8.86
C LEU A 53 -19.50 -0.61 -9.95
N ARG A 54 -19.73 0.52 -10.63
CA ARG A 54 -18.82 1.20 -11.56
C ARG A 54 -17.47 1.60 -10.97
N LYS A 55 -17.36 1.74 -9.64
CA LYS A 55 -16.12 2.10 -8.93
C LYS A 55 -15.28 0.88 -8.56
N LEU A 56 -15.84 -0.32 -8.64
CA LEU A 56 -15.08 -1.55 -8.48
C LEU A 56 -14.33 -1.85 -9.79
N PRO A 57 -13.13 -2.43 -9.74
CA PRO A 57 -12.33 -2.75 -10.92
C PRO A 57 -12.87 -4.00 -11.66
N ILE A 58 -14.18 -4.02 -11.91
CA ILE A 58 -14.94 -5.12 -12.51
C ILE A 58 -15.28 -4.78 -13.95
N ILE A 59 -15.11 -5.77 -14.82
CA ILE A 59 -15.48 -5.72 -16.23
C ILE A 59 -16.62 -6.70 -16.46
N ASP A 60 -17.69 -6.27 -17.12
CA ASP A 60 -18.70 -7.16 -17.67
C ASP A 60 -18.17 -7.75 -18.99
N VAL A 61 -18.03 -9.08 -19.06
CA VAL A 61 -17.37 -9.76 -20.18
C VAL A 61 -18.10 -9.52 -21.49
N GLU A 62 -19.43 -9.63 -21.48
CA GLU A 62 -20.26 -9.56 -22.68
C GLU A 62 -20.17 -8.15 -23.28
N LYS A 63 -20.35 -7.13 -22.43
CA LYS A 63 -20.22 -5.73 -22.86
C LYS A 63 -18.81 -5.38 -23.32
N PHE A 64 -17.78 -5.82 -22.59
CA PHE A 64 -16.39 -5.51 -22.91
C PHE A 64 -15.95 -6.09 -24.26
N LEU A 65 -16.38 -7.32 -24.57
CA LEU A 65 -16.12 -7.93 -25.87
C LEU A 65 -16.90 -7.23 -26.99
N ASP A 66 -18.14 -6.81 -26.74
CA ASP A 66 -18.96 -6.07 -27.71
C ASP A 66 -18.34 -4.71 -28.07
N ASP A 67 -17.98 -3.93 -27.06
CA ASP A 67 -17.35 -2.61 -27.20
C ASP A 67 -16.01 -2.70 -27.97
N ASN A 68 -15.31 -3.84 -27.88
CA ASN A 68 -13.99 -4.05 -28.46
C ASN A 68 -13.97 -5.04 -29.64
N LYS A 69 -15.10 -5.31 -30.29
CA LYS A 69 -15.19 -6.22 -31.46
C LYS A 69 -14.17 -5.92 -32.56
N LYS A 70 -13.84 -4.63 -32.77
CA LYS A 70 -12.89 -4.18 -33.80
C LYS A 70 -11.43 -4.46 -33.46
N ASN A 71 -11.11 -4.67 -32.18
CA ASN A 71 -9.74 -4.85 -31.69
C ASN A 71 -9.36 -6.33 -31.49
N ASN A 72 -10.22 -7.27 -31.93
CA ASN A 72 -9.99 -8.72 -31.86
C ASN A 72 -9.70 -9.26 -30.45
N PHE A 73 -10.28 -8.66 -29.42
CA PHE A 73 -10.08 -9.09 -28.04
C PHE A 73 -10.65 -10.49 -27.79
N LYS A 74 -9.96 -11.26 -26.96
CA LYS A 74 -10.42 -12.60 -26.56
C LYS A 74 -10.21 -12.78 -25.08
N ILE A 75 -11.25 -13.29 -24.41
CA ILE A 75 -11.16 -13.74 -23.03
C ILE A 75 -11.27 -15.26 -23.07
N GLN A 76 -10.30 -15.94 -22.47
CA GLN A 76 -10.21 -17.40 -22.56
C GLN A 76 -9.59 -18.02 -21.31
N TYR A 77 -9.90 -19.28 -21.07
CA TYR A 77 -9.18 -20.12 -20.13
C TYR A 77 -7.82 -20.56 -20.71
N PRO A 78 -6.91 -21.14 -19.90
CA PRO A 78 -5.58 -21.57 -20.37
C PRO A 78 -5.66 -22.70 -21.41
N ASN A 79 -6.77 -23.44 -21.41
CA ASN A 79 -7.08 -24.46 -22.42
C ASN A 79 -7.65 -23.88 -23.74
N LYS A 80 -7.68 -22.55 -23.89
CA LYS A 80 -8.23 -21.80 -25.04
C LYS A 80 -9.75 -21.86 -25.21
N THR A 81 -10.50 -22.35 -24.22
CA THR A 81 -11.96 -22.22 -24.22
C THR A 81 -12.34 -20.75 -24.04
N LEU A 82 -13.13 -20.22 -24.98
CA LEU A 82 -13.56 -18.82 -24.98
C LEU A 82 -14.61 -18.57 -23.89
N ILE A 83 -14.47 -17.43 -23.21
CA ILE A 83 -15.40 -16.93 -22.21
C ILE A 83 -16.13 -15.75 -22.82
N THR A 84 -17.46 -15.85 -22.93
CA THR A 84 -18.28 -14.82 -23.59
C THR A 84 -19.23 -14.09 -22.63
N LYS A 85 -19.35 -14.58 -21.39
CA LYS A 85 -20.27 -14.04 -20.36
C LYS A 85 -19.65 -14.12 -18.98
N GLY A 86 -20.21 -13.35 -18.04
CA GLY A 86 -19.78 -13.26 -16.65
C GLY A 86 -19.10 -11.93 -16.33
N SER A 87 -18.35 -11.88 -15.24
CA SER A 87 -17.65 -10.69 -14.77
C SER A 87 -16.18 -10.99 -14.47
N ILE A 88 -15.31 -10.00 -14.64
CA ILE A 88 -13.89 -10.13 -14.34
C ILE A 88 -13.45 -9.04 -13.38
N TYR A 89 -12.86 -9.44 -12.26
CA TYR A 89 -12.06 -8.55 -11.42
C TYR A 89 -10.67 -8.41 -12.04
N THR A 90 -10.21 -7.17 -12.25
CA THR A 90 -8.92 -6.90 -12.90
C THR A 90 -7.80 -6.52 -11.92
N TYR A 91 -8.10 -6.40 -10.63
CA TYR A 91 -7.18 -6.00 -9.57
C TYR A 91 -7.49 -6.75 -8.26
N PRO A 92 -6.48 -7.19 -7.46
CA PRO A 92 -5.02 -7.08 -7.70
C PRO A 92 -4.49 -8.07 -8.73
N GLN A 93 -5.28 -9.07 -9.06
CA GLN A 93 -5.06 -10.10 -10.06
C GLN A 93 -6.35 -10.27 -10.86
N CYS A 94 -6.23 -10.81 -12.08
CA CYS A 94 -7.41 -11.14 -12.86
C CYS A 94 -8.12 -12.34 -12.26
N GLN A 95 -9.41 -12.20 -11.98
CA GLN A 95 -10.25 -13.30 -11.51
C GLN A 95 -11.58 -13.27 -12.23
N TYR A 96 -12.04 -14.44 -12.67
CA TYR A 96 -13.32 -14.60 -13.35
C TYR A 96 -14.41 -15.01 -12.38
N LEU A 97 -15.59 -14.43 -12.57
CA LEU A 97 -16.83 -14.82 -11.96
C LEU A 97 -17.82 -15.20 -13.06
N GLU A 98 -18.45 -16.37 -12.90
CA GLU A 98 -19.48 -16.83 -13.84
C GLU A 98 -20.72 -15.91 -13.85
N LEU A 99 -21.00 -15.23 -12.73
CA LEU A 99 -22.09 -14.27 -12.63
C LEU A 99 -21.79 -12.99 -13.41
N SER A 100 -22.79 -12.52 -14.17
CA SER A 100 -22.77 -11.22 -14.82
C SER A 100 -22.92 -10.06 -13.81
N MET A 101 -22.58 -8.84 -14.23
CA MET A 101 -22.69 -7.66 -13.35
C MET A 101 -24.13 -7.36 -12.91
N SER A 102 -25.13 -7.75 -13.69
CA SER A 102 -26.55 -7.63 -13.31
C SER A 102 -26.94 -8.64 -12.23
N GLU A 103 -26.35 -9.84 -12.27
CA GLU A 103 -26.58 -10.91 -11.29
C GLU A 103 -25.82 -10.70 -9.99
N LEU A 104 -24.69 -9.98 -10.03
CA LEU A 104 -23.97 -9.55 -8.83
C LEU A 104 -24.74 -8.55 -7.95
N LYS A 105 -25.88 -8.03 -8.43
CA LYS A 105 -26.78 -7.19 -7.62
C LYS A 105 -27.77 -7.99 -6.77
N ASP A 106 -27.86 -9.30 -7.01
CA ASP A 106 -28.78 -10.19 -6.32
C ASP A 106 -28.08 -10.85 -5.12
N GLU A 107 -28.47 -10.48 -3.91
CA GLU A 107 -27.89 -10.99 -2.66
C GLU A 107 -27.95 -12.53 -2.56
N GLU A 108 -28.99 -13.16 -3.07
CA GLU A 108 -29.16 -14.62 -2.92
C GLU A 108 -28.14 -15.37 -3.77
N LYS A 109 -27.83 -14.84 -4.95
CA LYS A 109 -26.80 -15.38 -5.85
C LYS A 109 -25.38 -15.17 -5.30
N LEU A 110 -25.15 -14.09 -4.55
CA LEU A 110 -23.86 -13.81 -3.91
C LEU A 110 -23.55 -14.75 -2.74
N LYS A 111 -24.55 -15.12 -1.92
CA LYS A 111 -24.35 -15.99 -0.73
C LYS A 111 -23.82 -17.39 -1.07
N GLY A 112 -24.02 -17.85 -2.30
CA GLY A 112 -23.54 -19.15 -2.80
C GLY A 112 -22.20 -19.09 -3.51
N LEU A 113 -21.65 -17.89 -3.76
CA LEU A 113 -20.42 -17.73 -4.52
C LEU A 113 -19.24 -18.22 -3.67
N LYS A 114 -18.71 -19.40 -4.00
CA LYS A 114 -17.40 -19.83 -3.53
C LYS A 114 -16.39 -19.49 -4.61
N PRO A 115 -15.63 -18.41 -4.44
CA PRO A 115 -14.63 -18.07 -5.43
C PRO A 115 -13.60 -19.20 -5.50
N ASN A 116 -13.44 -19.72 -6.72
CA ASN A 116 -12.68 -20.94 -6.94
C ASN A 116 -11.25 -20.56 -7.31
N LEU A 117 -10.33 -20.69 -6.34
CA LEU A 117 -8.90 -20.37 -6.44
C LEU A 117 -8.09 -21.36 -7.31
N ASP A 118 -8.74 -22.38 -7.88
CA ASP A 118 -8.03 -23.36 -8.71
C ASP A 118 -7.28 -22.70 -9.87
N GLU A 119 -6.03 -23.10 -10.09
CA GLU A 119 -5.21 -22.59 -11.21
C GLU A 119 -5.85 -22.82 -12.58
N LYS A 120 -6.76 -23.81 -12.66
CA LYS A 120 -7.56 -24.10 -13.86
C LYS A 120 -8.53 -22.97 -14.23
N ASN A 121 -8.84 -22.07 -13.30
CA ASN A 121 -9.71 -20.92 -13.51
C ASN A 121 -8.93 -19.61 -13.76
N LYS A 122 -7.58 -19.68 -13.89
CA LYS A 122 -6.79 -18.52 -14.32
C LYS A 122 -7.23 -18.12 -15.73
N ILE A 123 -7.81 -16.94 -15.88
CA ILE A 123 -8.23 -16.41 -17.18
C ILE A 123 -7.10 -15.66 -17.87
N GLN A 124 -7.18 -15.62 -19.19
CA GLN A 124 -6.34 -14.81 -20.06
C GLN A 124 -7.22 -13.77 -20.74
N ILE A 125 -6.78 -12.51 -20.73
CA ILE A 125 -7.41 -11.45 -21.53
C ILE A 125 -6.40 -11.07 -22.60
N MET A 126 -6.61 -11.62 -23.80
CA MET A 126 -5.77 -11.39 -24.96
C MET A 126 -6.20 -10.10 -25.64
N LEU A 127 -5.33 -9.10 -25.62
CA LEU A 127 -5.62 -7.77 -26.14
C LEU A 127 -4.39 -7.12 -26.79
N GLN A 128 -4.63 -6.15 -27.66
CA GLN A 128 -3.58 -5.39 -28.33
C GLN A 128 -3.05 -4.29 -27.42
N LYS A 129 -1.75 -3.98 -27.46
CA LYS A 129 -1.16 -2.89 -26.65
C LYS A 129 -1.79 -1.52 -26.93
N LYS A 130 -2.22 -1.34 -28.17
CA LYS A 130 -2.95 -0.18 -28.70
C LYS A 130 -3.85 -0.60 -29.86
N PRO A 131 -4.89 0.19 -30.19
CA PRO A 131 -5.75 -0.12 -31.34
C PRO A 131 -4.92 -0.27 -32.63
N GLY A 132 -5.10 -1.38 -33.33
CA GLY A 132 -4.42 -1.65 -34.60
C GLY A 132 -3.03 -2.28 -34.47
N ASP A 133 -2.57 -2.60 -33.26
CA ASP A 133 -1.35 -3.40 -33.08
C ASP A 133 -1.56 -4.86 -33.53
N GLY A 134 -0.56 -5.46 -34.15
CA GLY A 134 -0.67 -6.84 -34.67
C GLY A 134 -0.61 -7.90 -33.57
N ASP A 135 0.10 -7.59 -32.48
CA ASP A 135 0.42 -8.55 -31.43
C ASP A 135 -0.58 -8.48 -30.27
N LEU A 136 -1.15 -9.63 -29.93
CA LEU A 136 -1.94 -9.81 -28.72
C LEU A 136 -1.03 -10.21 -27.55
N PHE A 137 -1.24 -9.59 -26.40
CA PHE A 137 -0.63 -10.01 -25.15
C PHE A 137 -1.70 -10.39 -24.14
N ASP A 138 -1.35 -11.25 -23.18
CA ASP A 138 -2.21 -11.58 -22.05
C ASP A 138 -2.06 -10.53 -20.95
N PHE A 139 -3.10 -9.73 -20.76
CA PHE A 139 -3.15 -8.72 -19.70
C PHE A 139 -3.12 -9.32 -18.29
N CYS A 140 -3.62 -10.55 -18.15
CA CYS A 140 -3.72 -11.23 -16.86
C CYS A 140 -2.46 -11.99 -16.46
N ALA A 141 -1.49 -12.11 -17.38
CA ALA A 141 -0.22 -12.74 -17.12
C ALA A 141 0.51 -12.07 -15.94
N ASP A 142 1.28 -12.88 -15.21
CA ASP A 142 2.11 -12.38 -14.12
C ASP A 142 3.19 -11.44 -14.68
N ASN A 143 3.18 -10.21 -14.18
CA ASN A 143 4.14 -9.20 -14.57
C ASN A 143 5.19 -9.02 -13.47
N SER A 144 6.45 -9.34 -13.79
CA SER A 144 7.56 -9.28 -12.84
C SER A 144 7.78 -7.87 -12.29
N LYS A 145 7.60 -6.82 -13.10
CA LYS A 145 7.76 -5.42 -12.66
C LYS A 145 6.68 -5.02 -11.65
N LEU A 146 5.42 -5.34 -11.95
CA LEU A 146 4.30 -5.04 -11.05
C LEU A 146 4.46 -5.79 -9.72
N THR A 147 4.88 -7.05 -9.78
CA THR A 147 5.16 -7.89 -8.61
C THR A 147 6.30 -7.30 -7.77
N MET A 148 7.40 -6.89 -8.42
CA MET A 148 8.53 -6.23 -7.76
C MET A 148 8.12 -4.91 -7.08
N ILE A 149 7.27 -4.10 -7.72
CA ILE A 149 6.77 -2.84 -7.12
C ILE A 149 5.92 -3.13 -5.89
N LYS A 150 5.01 -4.12 -5.95
CA LYS A 150 4.17 -4.52 -4.82
C LYS A 150 5.01 -5.00 -3.63
N PHE A 151 5.97 -5.90 -3.86
CA PHE A 151 6.87 -6.37 -2.81
C PHE A 151 7.80 -5.28 -2.30
N GLY A 152 8.30 -4.41 -3.18
CA GLY A 152 9.11 -3.26 -2.80
C GLY A 152 8.34 -2.29 -1.90
N PHE A 153 7.08 -2.02 -2.21
CA PHE A 153 6.18 -1.22 -1.37
C PHE A 153 5.99 -1.85 0.02
N MET A 154 5.57 -3.12 0.08
CA MET A 154 5.34 -3.81 1.36
C MET A 154 6.63 -3.89 2.20
N GLY A 155 7.76 -4.20 1.55
CA GLY A 155 9.07 -4.27 2.20
C GLY A 155 9.53 -2.91 2.73
N ALA A 156 9.41 -1.84 1.94
CA ALA A 156 9.79 -0.50 2.37
C ALA A 156 8.92 0.00 3.54
N PHE A 157 7.62 -0.30 3.53
CA PHE A 157 6.72 -0.01 4.64
C PHE A 157 7.12 -0.77 5.91
N ALA A 158 7.36 -2.09 5.81
CA ALA A 158 7.79 -2.91 6.94
C ALA A 158 9.11 -2.43 7.55
N VAL A 159 10.11 -2.12 6.71
CA VAL A 159 11.41 -1.57 7.15
C VAL A 159 11.21 -0.24 7.89
N SER A 160 10.34 0.65 7.39
CA SER A 160 10.06 1.92 8.07
C SER A 160 9.47 1.72 9.46
N ILE A 161 8.50 0.82 9.61
CA ILE A 161 7.89 0.49 10.91
C ILE A 161 8.91 -0.13 11.88
N VAL A 162 9.73 -1.08 11.42
CA VAL A 162 10.78 -1.69 12.26
C VAL A 162 11.79 -0.65 12.74
N MET A 163 12.23 0.25 11.85
CA MET A 163 13.15 1.32 12.23
C MET A 163 12.53 2.30 13.23
N LEU A 164 11.24 2.64 13.08
CA LEU A 164 10.49 3.45 14.04
C LEU A 164 10.38 2.79 15.42
N LEU A 165 10.20 1.47 15.49
CA LEU A 165 10.19 0.72 16.74
C LEU A 165 11.58 0.73 17.42
N VAL A 166 12.65 0.47 16.66
CA VAL A 166 14.03 0.54 17.16
C VAL A 166 14.33 1.91 17.73
N VAL A 167 13.97 2.95 16.98
CA VAL A 167 14.13 4.35 17.38
C VAL A 167 13.37 4.67 18.66
N SER A 168 12.13 4.21 18.79
CA SER A 168 11.31 4.41 20.00
C SER A 168 11.94 3.75 21.22
N LEU A 169 12.44 2.52 21.10
CA LEU A 169 13.14 1.80 22.16
C LEU A 169 14.43 2.50 22.59
N LEU A 170 15.22 2.98 21.63
CA LEU A 170 16.44 3.73 21.91
C LEU A 170 16.14 5.04 22.64
N THR A 171 15.09 5.77 22.25
CA THR A 171 14.72 7.01 22.95
C THR A 171 14.23 6.75 24.37
N LEU A 172 13.51 5.65 24.62
CA LEU A 172 13.18 5.22 25.99
C LEU A 172 14.45 4.97 26.81
N ALA A 173 15.47 4.32 26.25
CA ALA A 173 16.75 4.13 26.94
C ALA A 173 17.42 5.47 27.32
N VAL A 174 17.37 6.49 26.45
CA VAL A 174 17.86 7.84 26.76
C VAL A 174 17.10 8.46 27.94
N ILE A 175 15.77 8.32 27.96
CA ILE A 175 14.91 8.88 29.02
C ILE A 175 15.26 8.27 30.38
N PHE A 176 15.46 6.95 30.44
CA PHE A 176 15.85 6.23 31.67
C PHE A 176 17.33 6.39 32.04
N GLY A 177 18.11 7.13 31.26
CA GLY A 177 19.53 7.38 31.53
C GLY A 177 20.44 6.18 31.23
N CYS A 178 19.92 5.12 30.62
CA CYS A 178 20.74 4.08 30.02
C CYS A 178 21.54 4.72 28.88
N CYS A 179 22.86 4.59 28.90
CA CYS A 179 23.78 5.15 27.90
C CYS A 179 24.08 6.67 28.00
N ALA A 180 24.06 7.26 29.21
CA ALA A 180 24.42 8.67 29.44
C ALA A 180 25.82 9.11 28.89
N LYS A 181 26.73 8.15 28.65
CA LYS A 181 28.08 8.37 28.11
C LYS A 181 28.17 8.32 26.58
N PHE A 182 27.11 7.88 25.89
CA PHE A 182 27.09 7.76 24.43
C PHE A 182 26.17 8.83 23.82
N ASN A 183 26.51 9.30 22.62
CA ASN A 183 25.66 10.20 21.86
C ASN A 183 24.52 9.43 21.15
N LEU A 184 23.75 8.67 21.93
CA LEU A 184 22.58 7.90 21.46
C LEU A 184 21.58 8.77 20.66
N PRO A 185 21.32 10.05 21.04
CA PRO A 185 20.45 10.94 20.26
C PRO A 185 20.88 11.10 18.78
N MET A 186 22.18 11.14 18.50
CA MET A 186 22.68 11.22 17.12
C MET A 186 22.42 9.95 16.32
N VAL A 187 22.62 8.77 16.93
CA VAL A 187 22.30 7.47 16.31
C VAL A 187 20.81 7.38 16.01
N ILE A 188 19.96 7.83 16.95
CA ILE A 188 18.51 7.86 16.78
C ILE A 188 18.11 8.74 15.58
N VAL A 189 18.73 9.91 15.41
CA VAL A 189 18.45 10.81 14.27
C VAL A 189 18.79 10.13 12.93
N ILE A 190 19.93 9.44 12.84
CA ILE A 190 20.33 8.74 11.60
C ILE A 190 19.31 7.65 11.24
N ILE A 191 18.91 6.82 12.21
CA ILE A 191 17.94 5.75 11.97
C ILE A 191 16.56 6.33 11.59
N ALA A 192 16.16 7.45 12.22
CA ALA A 192 14.91 8.13 11.88
C ALA A 192 14.89 8.65 10.43
N PHE A 193 16.00 9.18 9.92
CA PHE A 193 16.10 9.58 8.51
C PHE A 193 16.04 8.38 7.55
N ILE A 194 16.67 7.25 7.89
CA ILE A 194 16.55 6.02 7.10
C ILE A 194 15.08 5.59 7.04
N ALA A 195 14.38 5.58 8.18
CA ALA A 195 12.95 5.25 8.24
C ALA A 195 12.09 6.19 7.38
N PHE A 196 12.42 7.49 7.36
CA PHE A 196 11.75 8.50 6.53
C PHE A 196 11.96 8.24 5.03
N PHE A 197 13.19 7.99 4.59
CA PHE A 197 13.45 7.69 3.18
C PHE A 197 12.81 6.38 2.74
N SER A 198 12.78 5.36 3.61
CA SER A 198 12.05 4.12 3.34
C SER A 198 10.53 4.35 3.21
N ALA A 199 9.93 5.14 4.10
CA ALA A 199 8.51 5.50 4.00
C ALA A 199 8.20 6.28 2.71
N GLY A 200 9.06 7.25 2.35
CA GLY A 200 8.94 8.02 1.11
C GLY A 200 9.07 7.16 -0.14
N GLY A 201 10.03 6.24 -0.16
CA GLY A 201 10.19 5.26 -1.23
C GLY A 201 8.98 4.33 -1.36
N GLY A 202 8.44 3.85 -0.23
CA GLY A 202 7.22 3.06 -0.20
C GLY A 202 6.01 3.81 -0.75
N LEU A 203 5.78 5.05 -0.29
CA LEU A 203 4.71 5.91 -0.80
C LEU A 203 4.84 6.15 -2.31
N GLY A 204 6.05 6.47 -2.78
CA GLY A 204 6.33 6.69 -4.19
C GLY A 204 6.06 5.44 -5.03
N ALA A 205 6.52 4.27 -4.57
CA ALA A 205 6.25 2.98 -5.23
C ALA A 205 4.76 2.65 -5.28
N PHE A 206 4.01 2.90 -4.20
CA PHE A 206 2.56 2.70 -4.15
C PHE A 206 1.80 3.58 -5.13
N VAL A 207 2.09 4.89 -5.13
CA VAL A 207 1.47 5.85 -6.06
C VAL A 207 1.83 5.50 -7.50
N TYR A 208 3.11 5.24 -7.79
CA TYR A 208 3.57 4.84 -9.12
C TYR A 208 2.88 3.57 -9.61
N GLY A 209 2.83 2.54 -8.77
CA GLY A 209 2.19 1.26 -9.09
C GLY A 209 0.69 1.38 -9.33
N THR A 210 0.01 2.26 -8.59
CA THR A 210 -1.44 2.48 -8.74
C THR A 210 -1.77 3.29 -9.98
N VAL A 211 -1.06 4.41 -10.20
CA VAL A 211 -1.30 5.30 -11.36
C VAL A 211 -0.96 4.61 -12.68
N ASN A 212 0.12 3.81 -12.70
CA ASN A 212 0.61 3.14 -13.91
C ASN A 212 0.19 1.66 -13.99
N TYR A 213 -0.77 1.20 -13.18
CA TYR A 213 -1.14 -0.22 -13.11
C TYR A 213 -1.33 -0.87 -14.49
N TYR A 214 -2.12 -0.22 -15.35
CA TYR A 214 -2.43 -0.72 -16.69
C TYR A 214 -1.23 -0.74 -17.63
N VAL A 215 -0.40 0.29 -17.55
CA VAL A 215 0.85 0.37 -18.33
C VAL A 215 1.84 -0.69 -17.87
N LEU A 216 1.96 -0.87 -16.55
CA LEU A 216 2.79 -1.91 -15.95
C LEU A 216 2.31 -3.32 -16.31
N ARG A 217 1.03 -3.51 -16.62
CA ARG A 217 0.46 -4.77 -17.14
C ARG A 217 0.72 -5.01 -18.63
N GLY A 218 1.12 -3.99 -19.38
CA GLY A 218 1.54 -4.12 -20.79
C GLY A 218 0.82 -3.22 -21.79
N LEU A 219 -0.18 -2.44 -21.37
CA LEU A 219 -0.82 -1.43 -22.22
C LEU A 219 0.15 -0.28 -22.53
N GLU A 220 0.03 0.32 -23.71
CA GLU A 220 0.92 1.44 -24.11
C GLU A 220 0.69 2.69 -23.24
N SER A 221 -0.57 2.97 -22.86
CA SER A 221 -0.91 4.12 -22.03
C SER A 221 -2.17 3.92 -21.18
N LYS A 222 -2.41 4.86 -20.25
CA LYS A 222 -3.63 4.88 -19.42
C LYS A 222 -4.86 5.26 -20.26
N GLU A 223 -4.66 6.09 -21.27
CA GLU A 223 -5.70 6.56 -22.20
C GLU A 223 -6.25 5.39 -23.01
N ILE A 224 -5.37 4.48 -23.46
CA ILE A 224 -5.76 3.26 -24.15
C ILE A 224 -6.54 2.33 -23.22
N ALA A 225 -6.13 2.20 -21.95
CA ALA A 225 -6.90 1.43 -20.98
C ALA A 225 -8.34 1.98 -20.85
N LYS A 226 -8.49 3.30 -20.81
CA LYS A 226 -9.79 3.98 -20.76
C LYS A 226 -10.59 3.79 -22.06
N GLU A 227 -9.93 3.88 -23.22
CA GLU A 227 -10.54 3.64 -24.53
C GLU A 227 -11.10 2.21 -24.64
N TYR A 228 -10.36 1.21 -24.14
CA TYR A 228 -10.81 -0.17 -24.07
C TYR A 228 -11.89 -0.43 -23.02
N GLY A 229 -12.24 0.56 -22.19
CA GLY A 229 -13.26 0.44 -21.16
C GLY A 229 -12.78 -0.21 -19.86
N PHE A 230 -11.47 -0.23 -19.59
CA PHE A 230 -10.98 -0.63 -18.27
C PHE A 230 -11.41 0.39 -17.20
N PRO A 231 -11.79 -0.08 -16.00
CA PRO A 231 -12.22 0.80 -14.91
C PRO A 231 -11.07 1.69 -14.43
N GLU A 232 -11.36 2.87 -13.88
CA GLU A 232 -10.29 3.65 -13.25
C GLU A 232 -9.76 2.93 -12.00
N GLN A 233 -8.44 2.80 -11.89
CA GLN A 233 -7.83 2.22 -10.70
C GLN A 233 -7.94 3.23 -9.55
N GLY A 234 -8.71 2.88 -8.53
CA GLY A 234 -8.81 3.68 -7.31
C GLY A 234 -7.52 3.62 -6.50
N ASN A 235 -7.13 4.75 -5.92
CA ASN A 235 -6.11 4.78 -4.88
C ASN A 235 -6.72 4.22 -3.59
N ASN A 236 -6.05 3.25 -2.96
CA ASN A 236 -6.41 2.82 -1.61
C ASN A 236 -6.08 3.99 -0.65
N LEU A 237 -7.10 4.78 -0.31
CA LEU A 237 -6.96 5.96 0.54
C LEU A 237 -6.44 5.61 1.94
N PHE A 238 -6.70 4.40 2.43
CA PHE A 238 -6.17 3.92 3.71
C PHE A 238 -4.68 3.61 3.62
N TYR A 239 -4.20 2.93 2.56
CA TYR A 239 -2.75 2.78 2.32
C TYR A 239 -2.05 4.11 2.12
N LEU A 240 -2.67 5.03 1.37
CA LEU A 240 -2.14 6.38 1.17
C LEU A 240 -2.05 7.13 2.50
N GLY A 241 -3.13 7.12 3.30
CA GLY A 241 -3.19 7.72 4.62
C GLY A 241 -2.21 7.10 5.61
N GLY A 242 -2.07 5.78 5.61
CA GLY A 242 -1.10 5.05 6.42
C GLY A 242 0.34 5.41 6.08
N CYS A 243 0.67 5.53 4.79
CA CYS A 243 1.99 5.96 4.32
C CYS A 243 2.28 7.43 4.68
N ILE A 244 1.31 8.32 4.50
CA ILE A 244 1.44 9.74 4.89
C ILE A 244 1.60 9.87 6.41
N ALA A 245 0.86 9.09 7.19
CA ALA A 245 0.99 9.04 8.65
C ALA A 245 2.37 8.52 9.08
N ALA A 246 2.90 7.47 8.45
CA ALA A 246 4.25 6.99 8.72
C ALA A 246 5.31 8.05 8.41
N LEU A 247 5.21 8.68 7.23
CA LEU A 247 6.17 9.68 6.75
C LEU A 247 6.16 10.95 7.60
N SER A 248 4.98 11.41 8.02
CA SER A 248 4.84 12.53 8.94
C SER A 248 5.38 12.18 10.34
N SER A 249 5.12 10.97 10.82
CA SER A 249 5.68 10.47 12.09
C SER A 249 7.21 10.52 12.09
N THR A 250 7.85 9.93 11.07
CA THR A 250 9.32 9.88 10.98
C THR A 250 9.92 11.28 10.88
N LEU A 251 9.27 12.20 10.15
CA LEU A 251 9.73 13.58 10.02
C LEU A 251 9.64 14.36 11.33
N VAL A 252 8.47 14.35 11.98
CA VAL A 252 8.25 15.05 13.26
C VAL A 252 9.22 14.51 14.31
N PHE A 253 9.38 13.19 14.36
CA PHE A 253 10.29 12.56 15.29
C PHE A 253 11.75 12.94 15.04
N ALA A 254 12.22 12.92 13.78
CA ALA A 254 13.58 13.33 13.42
C ALA A 254 13.87 14.78 13.83
N ILE A 255 12.93 15.70 13.62
CA ILE A 255 13.05 17.11 14.01
C ILE A 255 13.18 17.23 15.54
N LEU A 256 12.27 16.60 16.29
CA LEU A 256 12.26 16.67 17.76
C LEU A 256 13.53 16.05 18.37
N MET A 257 14.02 14.94 17.81
CA MET A 257 15.26 14.33 18.27
C MET A 257 16.50 15.14 17.91
N THR A 258 16.49 15.87 16.79
CA THR A 258 17.57 16.82 16.45
C THR A 258 17.63 17.96 17.47
N ILE A 259 16.47 18.48 17.89
CA ILE A 259 16.37 19.48 18.95
C ILE A 259 16.86 18.91 20.28
N SER A 260 16.40 17.71 20.67
CA SER A 260 16.84 17.01 21.90
C SER A 260 18.36 16.76 21.90
N CYS A 261 18.93 16.35 20.76
CA CYS A 261 20.37 16.15 20.60
C CYS A 261 21.15 17.46 20.82
N SER A 262 20.64 18.58 20.29
CA SER A 262 21.24 19.90 20.47
C SER A 262 21.17 20.35 21.94
N GLN A 263 20.06 20.10 22.63
CA GLN A 263 19.91 20.37 24.06
C GLN A 263 20.85 19.49 24.90
N ARG A 264 20.94 18.19 24.59
CA ARG A 264 21.81 17.26 25.30
C ARG A 264 23.29 17.60 25.13
N ARG A 265 23.69 18.05 23.94
CA ARG A 265 25.06 18.54 23.70
C ARG A 265 25.39 19.74 24.59
N ARG A 266 24.44 20.68 24.77
CA ARG A 266 24.62 21.81 25.68
C ARG A 266 24.73 21.34 27.14
N GLU A 267 23.86 20.43 27.58
CA GLU A 267 23.93 19.83 28.91
C GLU A 267 25.28 19.15 29.18
N ILE A 268 25.83 18.40 28.21
CA ILE A 268 27.14 17.75 28.35
C ILE A 268 28.29 18.77 28.44
N ILE A 269 28.23 19.85 27.65
CA ILE A 269 29.24 20.92 27.69
C ILE A 269 29.16 21.66 29.02
N ASP A 270 27.95 21.99 29.48
CA ASP A 270 27.73 22.65 30.76
C ASP A 270 28.23 21.77 31.92
N ASP A 271 27.88 20.48 31.95
CA ASP A 271 28.37 19.51 32.95
C ASP A 271 29.90 19.37 32.92
N ALA A 272 30.51 19.34 31.73
CA ALA A 272 31.97 19.28 31.59
C ALA A 272 32.66 20.59 32.03
N SER A 273 32.03 21.75 31.80
CA SER A 273 32.54 23.05 32.24
C SER A 273 32.39 23.26 33.76
N VAL A 274 31.40 22.62 34.37
CA VAL A 274 31.14 22.62 35.83
C VAL A 274 31.93 21.52 36.55
N GLY A 275 32.63 20.66 35.81
CA GLY A 275 33.51 19.56 36.24
C GLY A 275 34.72 19.93 37.12
N GLY A 276 34.64 21.02 37.88
CA GLY A 276 35.38 21.24 39.13
C GLY A 276 34.55 21.06 40.41
N ARG A 277 33.23 20.77 40.35
CA ARG A 277 32.44 20.48 41.57
C ARG A 277 31.46 19.32 41.40
N PRO A 278 31.36 18.42 42.40
CA PRO A 278 30.46 17.27 42.35
C PRO A 278 29.00 17.73 42.45
N PRO A 279 28.05 17.02 41.79
CA PRO A 279 26.65 17.38 41.81
C PRO A 279 26.09 17.21 43.23
N ARG A 280 25.45 18.27 43.75
CA ARG A 280 24.59 18.16 44.94
C ARG A 280 23.38 17.32 44.56
N ARG A 281 23.16 16.28 45.38
CA ARG A 281 21.99 15.40 45.36
C ARG A 281 20.69 16.19 45.47
#